data_AF-A0A4P8QFB6-F1
#
_entry.id   AF-A0A4P8QFB6-F1
#
_cell.length_a   1.000
_cell.length_b   1.000
_cell.length_c   1.000
_cell.angle_alpha   90.00
_cell.angle_beta   90.00
_cell.angle_gamma   90.00
#
_symmetry.space_group_name_H-M   'P 1'
#
loop_
_entity.id
_entity.type
_entity.pdbx_description
1 polymer ?
#
loop_
_entity_poly.entity_id
_entity_poly.type
_entity_poly.pdbx_seq_one_letter_code
_entity_poly.pdbx_strand_id
1 'polypeptide(L)'
;MLHAMTPGAGLTSNIVSWSIAAEWWVYAVAPLLIPILRPRRPVAGVLCMVAGAFVLIGLYVAVGRHTLDITFDFGVIRCFGGFLIGLGLYRLQRSALPLSPAVTDGLALSALAGIVVLMHLDANDLLIVPLFALLVLTGASGQGRLNHALASAVPHCLGRISYSIYLVHGLVFMLFWFGAPALGLSFQTPLAAGAFALAFLAVTLVGAALAYRFVEVPAQGLGHRSIHRGPTY
;
A
#
# COMPACT_ATOMS: atom_id res chain seq x y z
N MET A 1 -3.79 14.33 10.16
CA MET A 1 -4.97 13.45 10.31
C MET A 1 -6.21 14.07 9.65
N LEU A 2 -6.65 15.26 10.06
CA LEU A 2 -7.82 15.92 9.46
C LEU A 2 -7.65 16.32 7.98
N HIS A 3 -6.42 16.54 7.51
CA HIS A 3 -6.14 16.93 6.12
C HIS A 3 -6.61 15.92 5.07
N ALA A 4 -6.78 14.64 5.43
CA ALA A 4 -7.30 13.60 4.53
C ALA A 4 -8.83 13.53 4.48
N MET A 5 -9.52 14.32 5.31
CA MET A 5 -10.98 14.38 5.39
C MET A 5 -11.57 15.70 4.88
N THR A 6 -10.73 16.70 4.59
CA THR A 6 -11.17 18.04 4.22
C THR A 6 -10.85 18.33 2.75
N PRO A 7 -11.87 18.38 1.87
CA PRO A 7 -11.70 18.90 0.51
C PRO A 7 -11.10 20.30 0.54
N GLY A 8 -9.98 20.52 -0.15
CA GLY A 8 -9.31 21.82 -0.22
C GLY A 8 -8.19 22.07 0.80
N ALA A 9 -7.93 21.15 1.73
CA ALA A 9 -6.68 21.17 2.48
C ALA A 9 -5.55 20.71 1.55
N GLY A 10 -4.79 21.67 1.01
CA GLY A 10 -3.65 21.37 0.13
C GLY A 10 -2.60 20.46 0.80
N LEU A 11 -1.64 20.00 0.00
CA LEU A 11 -0.53 19.19 0.47
C LEU A 11 0.30 19.99 1.49
N THR A 12 0.30 19.57 2.75
CA THR A 12 1.22 20.10 3.78
C THR A 12 2.66 19.67 3.49
N SER A 13 3.64 20.09 4.32
CA SER A 13 5.07 19.75 4.15
C SER A 13 5.38 18.24 4.01
N ASN A 14 4.44 17.36 4.35
CA ASN A 14 4.51 15.94 4.06
C ASN A 14 3.48 15.53 3.00
N ILE A 15 3.85 15.61 1.72
CA ILE A 15 3.01 15.27 0.57
C ILE A 15 2.50 13.82 0.59
N VAL A 16 3.22 12.90 1.23
CA VAL A 16 2.85 11.48 1.32
C VAL A 16 2.03 11.15 2.57
N SER A 17 1.75 12.08 3.48
CA SER A 17 1.04 11.74 4.72
C SER A 17 -0.44 11.37 4.54
N TRP A 18 -1.02 11.66 3.37
CA TRP A 18 -2.46 11.46 3.13
C TRP A 18 -2.88 10.00 3.23
N SER A 19 -2.05 9.03 2.79
CA SER A 19 -2.43 7.61 2.85
C SER A 19 -2.43 7.10 4.30
N ILE A 20 -1.45 7.51 5.10
CA ILE A 20 -1.35 7.15 6.52
C ILE A 20 -2.54 7.73 7.30
N ALA A 21 -2.93 8.96 6.98
CA ALA A 21 -4.13 9.55 7.57
C ALA A 21 -5.40 8.78 7.17
N ALA A 22 -5.51 8.34 5.91
CA ALA A 22 -6.62 7.51 5.45
C ALA A 22 -6.67 6.15 6.18
N GLU A 23 -5.53 5.47 6.30
CA GLU A 23 -5.40 4.21 7.03
C GLU A 23 -5.81 4.36 8.49
N TRP A 24 -5.38 5.44 9.16
CA TRP A 24 -5.74 5.70 10.55
C TRP A 24 -7.26 5.74 10.75
N TRP A 25 -7.99 6.41 9.86
CA TRP A 25 -9.46 6.47 9.91
C TRP A 25 -10.10 5.12 9.63
N VAL A 26 -9.59 4.37 8.66
CA VAL A 26 -10.08 3.02 8.37
C VAL A 26 -9.86 2.10 9.57
N TYR A 27 -8.71 2.17 10.23
CA TYR A 27 -8.44 1.40 11.44
C TYR A 27 -9.29 1.81 12.64
N ALA A 28 -9.69 3.08 12.75
CA ALA A 28 -10.66 3.51 13.76
C ALA A 28 -12.04 2.85 13.56
N VAL A 29 -12.43 2.59 12.31
CA VAL A 29 -13.71 1.92 11.97
C VAL A 29 -13.60 0.39 12.00
N ALA A 30 -12.40 -0.17 11.81
CA ALA A 30 -12.18 -1.61 11.73
C ALA A 30 -12.78 -2.45 12.90
N PRO A 31 -12.72 -2.03 14.19
CA PRO A 31 -13.34 -2.77 15.29
C PRO A 31 -14.85 -2.98 15.13
N LEU A 32 -15.55 -2.10 14.43
CA LEU A 32 -16.98 -2.22 14.15
C LEU A 32 -17.28 -3.25 13.04
N LEU A 33 -16.32 -3.45 12.13
CA LEU A 33 -16.45 -4.36 10.99
C LEU A 33 -16.02 -5.80 11.30
N ILE A 34 -15.05 -5.99 12.20
CA ILE A 34 -14.52 -7.32 12.56
C ILE A 34 -15.62 -8.29 13.07
N PRO A 35 -16.60 -7.86 13.92
CA PRO A 35 -17.68 -8.74 14.37
C PRO A 35 -18.55 -9.28 13.25
N ILE A 36 -18.75 -8.52 12.17
CA ILE A 36 -19.54 -8.93 10.99
C ILE A 36 -18.92 -10.17 10.32
N LEU A 37 -17.61 -10.32 10.47
CA LEU A 37 -16.85 -11.44 9.94
C LEU A 37 -16.57 -12.54 10.96
N ARG A 38 -17.08 -12.40 12.19
CA ARG A 38 -16.95 -13.43 13.22
C ARG A 38 -17.50 -14.79 12.76
N PRO A 39 -18.63 -14.89 12.03
CA PRO A 39 -19.04 -16.15 11.43
C PRO A 39 -17.94 -16.65 10.49
N ARG A 40 -17.48 -17.90 10.65
CA ARG A 40 -16.46 -18.53 9.78
C ARG A 40 -16.99 -18.89 8.38
N ARG A 41 -17.95 -18.13 7.87
CA ARG A 41 -18.61 -18.40 6.60
C ARG A 41 -17.90 -17.65 5.47
N PRO A 42 -17.53 -18.31 4.36
CA PRO A 42 -16.88 -17.65 3.23
C PRO A 42 -17.77 -16.55 2.62
N VAL A 43 -19.10 -16.69 2.74
CA VAL A 43 -20.08 -15.69 2.30
C VAL A 43 -19.81 -14.30 2.88
N ALA A 44 -19.41 -14.20 4.15
CA ALA A 44 -19.11 -12.90 4.77
C ALA A 44 -17.89 -12.24 4.10
N GLY A 45 -16.88 -13.02 3.70
CA GLY A 45 -15.73 -12.53 2.94
C GLY A 45 -16.11 -12.04 1.56
N VAL A 46 -16.95 -12.80 0.84
CA VAL A 46 -17.47 -12.40 -0.48
C VAL A 46 -18.28 -11.11 -0.38
N LEU A 47 -19.16 -10.97 0.62
CA LEU A 47 -19.93 -9.75 0.84
C LEU A 47 -19.02 -8.54 1.11
N CYS A 48 -17.93 -8.70 1.87
CA CYS A 48 -16.95 -7.63 2.07
C CYS A 48 -16.23 -7.25 0.76
N MET A 49 -15.83 -8.21 -0.06
CA MET A 49 -15.21 -7.93 -1.36
C MET A 49 -16.17 -7.20 -2.29
N VAL A 50 -17.42 -7.66 -2.36
CA VAL A 50 -18.48 -7.04 -3.15
C VAL A 50 -18.76 -5.62 -2.67
N ALA A 51 -18.90 -5.39 -1.36
CA ALA A 51 -19.07 -4.06 -0.80
C ALA A 51 -17.88 -3.14 -1.10
N GLY A 52 -16.65 -3.64 -0.97
CA GLY A 52 -15.44 -2.89 -1.32
C GLY A 52 -15.38 -2.52 -2.80
N ALA A 53 -15.73 -3.45 -3.69
CA ALA A 53 -15.83 -3.19 -5.12
C ALA A 53 -16.91 -2.14 -5.44
N PHE A 54 -18.09 -2.22 -4.81
CA PHE A 54 -19.14 -1.20 -4.95
C PHE A 54 -18.68 0.18 -4.47
N VAL A 55 -17.93 0.26 -3.37
CA VAL A 55 -17.35 1.52 -2.89
C VAL A 55 -16.39 2.10 -3.93
N LEU A 56 -15.49 1.29 -4.49
CA LEU A 56 -14.52 1.76 -5.49
C LEU A 56 -15.17 2.16 -6.82
N ILE A 57 -16.13 1.37 -7.32
CA ILE A 57 -16.89 1.68 -8.55
C ILE A 57 -17.75 2.92 -8.33
N GLY A 58 -18.45 3.00 -7.20
CA GLY A 58 -19.26 4.16 -6.83
C GLY A 58 -18.41 5.43 -6.74
N LEU A 59 -17.23 5.34 -6.12
CA LEU A 59 -16.28 6.45 -6.07
C LEU A 59 -15.78 6.85 -7.47
N TYR A 60 -15.41 5.87 -8.30
CA TYR A 60 -14.98 6.09 -9.68
C TYR A 60 -16.04 6.84 -10.50
N VAL A 61 -17.31 6.43 -10.40
CA VAL A 61 -18.43 7.05 -11.12
C VAL A 61 -18.76 8.44 -10.54
N ALA A 62 -18.82 8.57 -9.22
CA ALA A 62 -19.22 9.82 -8.56
C ALA A 62 -18.18 10.94 -8.71
N VAL A 63 -16.89 10.59 -8.69
CA VAL A 63 -15.80 11.58 -8.85
C VAL A 63 -15.58 11.92 -10.32
N GLY A 64 -15.89 11.01 -11.26
CA GLY A 64 -15.87 11.30 -12.69
C GLY A 64 -14.49 11.56 -13.31
N ARG A 65 -13.40 11.32 -12.56
CA ARG A 65 -12.02 11.52 -13.04
C ARG A 65 -11.49 10.38 -13.90
N HIS A 66 -12.26 9.29 -14.04
CA HIS A 66 -11.87 8.09 -14.77
C HIS A 66 -10.58 7.41 -14.25
N THR A 67 -10.22 7.65 -12.99
CA THR A 67 -9.10 7.00 -12.29
C THR A 67 -9.44 6.84 -10.81
N LEU A 68 -8.80 5.86 -10.16
CA LEU A 68 -8.75 5.71 -8.71
C LEU A 68 -7.53 6.39 -8.09
N ASP A 69 -6.77 7.19 -8.83
CA ASP A 69 -5.72 8.08 -8.28
C ASP A 69 -6.34 9.26 -7.52
N ILE A 70 -6.96 8.90 -6.39
CA ILE A 70 -7.72 9.79 -5.50
C ILE A 70 -7.02 9.80 -4.15
N THR A 71 -6.63 10.99 -3.71
CA THR A 71 -5.69 11.20 -2.61
C THR A 71 -6.35 11.94 -1.43
N PHE A 72 -6.20 13.25 -1.31
CA PHE A 72 -6.62 14.02 -0.12
C PHE A 72 -8.13 14.32 -0.06
N ASP A 73 -8.82 14.28 -1.19
CA ASP A 73 -10.23 14.67 -1.31
C ASP A 73 -11.20 13.54 -1.00
N PHE A 74 -10.85 12.29 -1.35
CA PHE A 74 -11.65 11.10 -0.99
C PHE A 74 -10.80 9.84 -0.72
N GLY A 75 -9.51 10.00 -0.40
CA GLY A 75 -8.61 8.86 -0.18
C GLY A 75 -9.02 7.96 0.99
N VAL A 76 -9.72 8.50 2.00
CA VAL A 76 -10.30 7.69 3.08
C VAL A 76 -11.33 6.69 2.53
N ILE A 77 -12.22 7.12 1.64
CA ILE A 77 -13.25 6.28 1.03
C ILE A 77 -12.61 5.24 0.11
N ARG A 78 -11.62 5.67 -0.69
CA ARG A 78 -10.83 4.75 -1.54
C ARG A 78 -10.11 3.69 -0.69
N CYS A 79 -9.44 4.11 0.38
CA CYS A 79 -8.75 3.24 1.33
C CYS A 79 -9.73 2.25 1.98
N PHE A 80 -10.92 2.73 2.37
CA PHE A 80 -11.98 1.90 2.93
C PHE A 80 -12.44 0.80 1.98
N GLY A 81 -12.64 1.12 0.69
CA GLY A 81 -12.98 0.12 -0.34
C GLY A 81 -11.91 -0.96 -0.47
N GLY A 82 -10.62 -0.58 -0.52
CA GLY A 82 -9.50 -1.51 -0.53
C GLY A 82 -9.40 -2.36 0.75
N PHE A 83 -9.65 -1.75 1.91
CA PHE A 83 -9.67 -2.45 3.20
C PHE A 83 -10.76 -3.53 3.25
N LEU A 84 -11.97 -3.23 2.78
CA LEU A 84 -13.05 -4.23 2.70
C LEU A 84 -12.68 -5.41 1.79
N ILE A 85 -12.03 -5.15 0.65
CA ILE A 85 -11.52 -6.20 -0.23
C ILE A 85 -10.48 -7.06 0.50
N GLY A 86 -9.47 -6.43 1.12
CA GLY A 86 -8.42 -7.15 1.86
C GLY A 86 -8.97 -7.99 3.01
N LEU A 87 -9.96 -7.45 3.72
CA LEU A 87 -10.64 -8.15 4.80
C LEU A 87 -11.44 -9.36 4.29
N GLY A 88 -12.06 -9.25 3.12
CA GLY A 88 -12.71 -10.36 2.44
C GLY A 88 -11.72 -11.42 1.95
N LEU A 89 -10.58 -11.02 1.39
CA LEU A 89 -9.50 -11.93 0.98
C LEU A 89 -8.96 -12.74 2.16
N TYR A 90 -8.74 -12.09 3.32
CA TYR A 90 -8.33 -12.78 4.54
C TYR A 90 -9.31 -13.91 4.92
N ARG A 91 -10.61 -13.67 4.76
CA ARG A 91 -11.65 -14.66 5.06
C ARG A 91 -11.68 -15.78 4.02
N LEU A 92 -11.61 -15.42 2.74
CA LEU A 92 -11.56 -16.41 1.66
C LEU A 92 -10.36 -17.34 1.84
N GLN A 93 -9.19 -16.79 2.16
CA GLN A 93 -7.98 -17.56 2.39
C GLN A 93 -8.08 -18.54 3.56
N ARG A 94 -8.79 -18.18 4.63
CA ARG A 94 -9.02 -19.07 5.78
C ARG A 94 -10.02 -20.18 5.50
N SER A 95 -10.85 -20.04 4.47
CA SER A 95 -11.92 -20.99 4.11
C SER A 95 -11.63 -21.78 2.83
N ALA A 96 -10.67 -21.34 2.01
CA ALA A 96 -10.31 -21.98 0.76
C ALA A 96 -9.45 -23.23 0.99
N LEU A 97 -9.59 -24.21 0.09
CA LEU A 97 -8.66 -25.33 0.00
C LEU A 97 -7.30 -24.81 -0.51
N PRO A 98 -6.17 -25.33 0.02
CA PRO A 98 -4.86 -24.95 -0.47
C PRO A 98 -4.72 -25.35 -1.95
N LEU A 99 -4.27 -24.40 -2.77
CA LEU A 99 -3.87 -24.67 -4.17
C LEU A 99 -2.53 -25.38 -4.19
N SER A 100 -2.20 -26.06 -5.29
CA SER A 100 -0.86 -26.64 -5.47
C SER A 100 0.17 -25.53 -5.71
N PRO A 101 1.46 -25.73 -5.33
CA PRO A 101 2.50 -24.72 -5.51
C PRO A 101 2.63 -24.19 -6.96
N ALA A 102 2.49 -25.07 -7.95
CA ALA A 102 2.56 -24.70 -9.36
C ALA A 102 1.39 -23.80 -9.80
N VAL A 103 0.18 -24.07 -9.30
CA VAL A 103 -1.00 -23.23 -9.58
C VAL A 103 -0.85 -21.88 -8.90
N THR A 104 -0.39 -21.84 -7.65
CA THR A 104 -0.12 -20.60 -6.93
C THR A 104 0.91 -19.72 -7.66
N ASP A 105 2.05 -20.29 -8.09
CA ASP A 105 3.06 -19.56 -8.85
C ASP A 105 2.49 -19.06 -10.19
N GLY A 106 1.75 -19.90 -10.92
CA GLY A 106 1.12 -19.53 -12.18
C GLY A 106 0.16 -18.35 -12.04
N LEU A 107 -0.71 -18.39 -11.03
CA LEU A 107 -1.65 -17.28 -10.73
C LEU A 107 -0.92 -16.01 -10.31
N ALA A 108 0.10 -16.12 -9.45
CA ALA A 108 0.84 -14.96 -8.98
C ALA A 108 1.64 -14.28 -10.11
N LEU A 109 2.31 -15.05 -10.96
CA LEU A 109 3.03 -14.54 -12.12
C LEU A 109 2.09 -13.95 -13.17
N SER A 110 0.93 -14.57 -13.39
CA SER A 110 -0.10 -14.05 -14.30
C SER A 110 -0.68 -12.74 -13.79
N ALA A 111 -0.94 -12.64 -12.49
CA ALA A 111 -1.40 -11.40 -11.86
C ALA A 111 -0.34 -10.29 -12.00
N LEU A 112 0.93 -10.60 -11.71
CA LEU A 112 2.02 -9.64 -11.83
C LEU A 112 2.20 -9.15 -13.28
N ALA A 113 2.22 -10.07 -14.25
CA ALA A 113 2.33 -9.72 -15.66
C ALA A 113 1.13 -8.89 -16.12
N GLY A 114 -0.09 -9.26 -15.70
CA GLY A 114 -1.29 -8.48 -15.99
C GLY A 114 -1.24 -7.07 -15.43
N ILE A 115 -0.77 -6.87 -14.20
CA ILE A 115 -0.59 -5.54 -13.60
C ILE A 115 0.37 -4.71 -14.45
N VAL A 116 1.54 -5.26 -14.78
CA VAL A 116 2.55 -4.55 -15.59
C VAL A 116 2.00 -4.16 -16.96
N VAL A 117 1.33 -5.08 -17.65
CA VAL A 117 0.74 -4.82 -18.97
C VAL A 117 -0.36 -3.77 -18.89
N LEU A 118 -1.29 -3.90 -17.94
CA LEU A 118 -2.39 -2.94 -17.79
C LEU A 118 -1.89 -1.55 -17.42
N MET A 119 -0.90 -1.43 -16.52
CA MET A 119 -0.28 -0.14 -16.20
C MET A 119 0.48 0.45 -17.39
N HIS A 120 1.16 -0.37 -18.20
CA HIS A 120 1.86 0.10 -19.39
C HIS A 120 0.90 0.63 -20.47
N LEU A 121 -0.31 0.06 -20.55
CA LEU A 121 -1.36 0.46 -21.47
C LEU A 121 -2.25 1.59 -20.93
N ASP A 122 -1.92 2.16 -19.75
CA ASP A 122 -2.74 3.16 -19.05
C ASP A 122 -4.20 2.71 -18.88
N ALA A 123 -4.39 1.42 -18.61
CA ALA A 123 -5.70 0.83 -18.44
C ALA A 123 -6.34 1.24 -17.12
N ASN A 124 -7.66 1.16 -17.06
CA ASN A 124 -8.43 1.59 -15.90
C ASN A 124 -8.02 0.86 -14.60
N ASP A 125 -7.82 1.60 -13.52
CA ASP A 125 -7.44 1.08 -12.20
C ASP A 125 -8.40 0.00 -11.67
N LEU A 126 -9.70 0.08 -12.01
CA LEU A 126 -10.69 -0.92 -11.62
C LEU A 126 -10.39 -2.32 -12.18
N LEU A 127 -9.64 -2.42 -13.29
CA LEU A 127 -9.17 -3.69 -13.85
C LEU A 127 -7.90 -4.20 -13.15
N ILE A 128 -7.12 -3.29 -12.55
CA ILE A 128 -5.86 -3.60 -11.87
C ILE A 128 -6.11 -4.08 -10.44
N VAL A 129 -7.13 -3.54 -9.76
CA VAL A 129 -7.48 -3.91 -8.37
C VAL A 129 -7.70 -5.43 -8.19
N PRO A 130 -8.46 -6.14 -9.05
CA PRO A 130 -8.60 -7.60 -8.95
C PRO A 130 -7.29 -8.37 -9.11
N LEU A 131 -6.36 -7.87 -9.93
CA LEU A 131 -5.05 -8.51 -10.11
C LEU A 131 -4.19 -8.35 -8.84
N PHE A 132 -4.21 -7.17 -8.21
CA PHE A 132 -3.58 -6.99 -6.89
C PHE A 132 -4.22 -7.89 -5.83
N ALA A 133 -5.54 -8.03 -5.83
CA ALA A 133 -6.24 -8.94 -4.91
C ALA A 133 -5.79 -10.40 -5.09
N LEU A 134 -5.62 -10.85 -6.34
CA LEU A 134 -5.09 -12.17 -6.67
C LEU A 134 -3.62 -12.32 -6.24
N LEU A 135 -2.80 -11.30 -6.46
CA LEU A 135 -1.39 -11.30 -6.03
C LEU A 135 -1.25 -11.39 -4.51
N VAL A 136 -2.09 -10.66 -3.75
CA VAL A 136 -2.14 -10.74 -2.29
C VAL A 136 -2.59 -12.13 -1.83
N LEU A 137 -3.65 -12.67 -2.44
CA LEU A 137 -4.19 -13.98 -2.08
C LEU A 137 -3.16 -15.10 -2.29
N THR A 138 -2.47 -15.09 -3.43
CA THR A 138 -1.42 -16.07 -3.76
C THR A 138 -0.18 -15.89 -2.88
N GLY A 139 0.26 -14.64 -2.65
CA GLY A 139 1.38 -14.34 -1.75
C GLY A 139 1.12 -14.75 -0.29
N ALA A 140 -0.10 -14.58 0.21
CA ALA A 140 -0.43 -14.97 1.57
C ALA A 140 -0.59 -16.50 1.75
N SER A 141 -0.63 -17.28 0.66
CA SER A 141 -0.77 -18.75 0.75
C SER A 141 0.48 -19.45 1.29
N GLY A 142 1.64 -18.79 1.27
CA GLY A 142 2.93 -19.38 1.68
C GLY A 142 3.49 -20.41 0.70
N GLN A 143 2.84 -20.64 -0.44
CA GLN A 143 3.19 -21.71 -1.38
C GLN A 143 3.87 -21.18 -2.65
N GLY A 144 4.65 -22.04 -3.29
CA GLY A 144 5.29 -21.75 -4.57
C GLY A 144 6.72 -21.20 -4.46
N ARG A 145 7.44 -21.27 -5.57
CA ARG A 145 8.82 -20.78 -5.69
C ARG A 145 8.88 -19.26 -5.63
N LEU A 146 7.87 -18.57 -6.18
CA LEU A 146 7.81 -17.11 -6.13
C LEU A 146 7.71 -16.62 -4.68
N ASN A 147 6.87 -17.27 -3.87
CA ASN A 147 6.75 -16.91 -2.47
C ASN A 147 8.05 -17.14 -1.69
N HIS A 148 8.73 -18.26 -1.93
CA HIS A 148 10.07 -18.48 -1.35
C HIS A 148 11.10 -17.43 -1.79
N ALA A 149 11.06 -16.99 -3.05
CA ALA A 149 11.93 -15.91 -3.52
C ALA A 149 11.60 -14.58 -2.82
N LEU A 150 10.31 -14.25 -2.65
CA LEU A 150 9.85 -13.05 -1.92
C LEU A 150 10.13 -13.13 -0.41
N ALA A 151 10.23 -14.34 0.16
CA ALA A 151 10.63 -14.56 1.55
C ALA A 151 12.15 -14.53 1.77
N SER A 152 12.95 -14.31 0.72
CA SER A 152 14.41 -14.20 0.85
C SER A 152 14.84 -12.93 1.60
N ALA A 153 16.10 -12.87 1.99
CA ALA A 153 16.61 -11.82 2.88
C ALA A 153 16.41 -10.39 2.32
N VAL A 154 16.58 -10.19 1.01
CA VAL A 154 16.51 -8.85 0.40
C VAL A 154 15.08 -8.32 0.36
N PRO A 155 14.08 -8.98 -0.26
CA PRO A 155 12.71 -8.48 -0.25
C PRO A 155 12.11 -8.40 1.15
N HIS A 156 12.47 -9.34 2.04
CA HIS A 156 12.07 -9.25 3.45
C HIS A 156 12.66 -8.00 4.14
N CYS A 157 13.93 -7.67 3.90
CA CYS A 157 14.56 -6.45 4.42
C CYS A 157 13.87 -5.19 3.87
N LEU A 158 13.60 -5.14 2.57
CA LEU A 158 12.88 -4.03 1.92
C LEU A 158 11.46 -3.88 2.47
N GLY A 159 10.76 -5.00 2.67
CA GLY A 159 9.44 -5.01 3.31
C GLY A 159 9.48 -4.45 4.74
N ARG A 160 10.52 -4.79 5.51
CA ARG A 160 10.69 -4.31 6.89
C ARG A 160 10.91 -2.79 6.97
N ILE A 161 11.60 -2.19 6.00
CA ILE A 161 11.81 -0.72 5.95
C ILE A 161 10.81 0.00 5.04
N SER A 162 9.79 -0.69 4.53
CA SER A 162 8.86 -0.16 3.51
C SER A 162 8.10 1.08 3.97
N TYR A 163 7.72 1.14 5.24
CA TYR A 163 7.10 2.34 5.84
C TYR A 163 8.05 3.53 5.81
N SER A 164 9.32 3.33 6.21
CA SER A 164 10.35 4.35 6.12
C SER A 164 10.65 4.75 4.66
N ILE A 165 10.67 3.81 3.72
CA ILE A 165 10.79 4.11 2.28
C ILE A 165 9.62 5.00 1.84
N TYR A 166 8.39 4.67 2.24
CA TYR A 166 7.20 5.43 1.92
C TYR A 166 7.28 6.89 2.42
N LEU A 167 7.78 7.12 3.64
CA LEU A 167 7.91 8.49 4.14
C LEU A 167 9.08 9.25 3.50
N VAL A 168 10.23 8.60 3.37
CA VAL A 168 11.46 9.25 2.92
C VAL A 168 11.42 9.57 1.42
N HIS A 169 10.84 8.70 0.57
CA HIS A 169 10.84 8.94 -0.88
C HIS A 169 10.12 10.24 -1.25
N GLY A 170 9.04 10.61 -0.55
CA GLY A 170 8.32 11.86 -0.78
C GLY A 170 9.18 13.08 -0.47
N LEU A 171 9.95 13.04 0.62
CA LEU A 171 10.90 14.10 0.97
C LEU A 171 12.03 14.19 -0.05
N VAL A 172 12.64 13.03 -0.41
CA VAL A 172 13.71 12.97 -1.41
C VAL A 172 13.21 13.46 -2.77
N PHE A 173 11.96 13.13 -3.13
CA PHE A 173 11.32 13.61 -4.35
C PHE A 173 11.25 15.14 -4.37
N MET A 174 10.80 15.78 -3.29
CA MET A 174 10.76 17.24 -3.19
C MET A 174 12.17 17.85 -3.31
N LEU A 175 13.17 17.26 -2.64
CA LEU A 175 14.56 17.72 -2.73
C LEU A 175 15.10 17.63 -4.16
N PHE A 176 14.82 16.53 -4.85
CA PHE A 176 15.28 16.28 -6.21
C PHE A 176 14.54 17.18 -7.22
N TRP A 177 13.23 17.31 -7.07
CA TRP A 177 12.36 18.11 -7.95
C TRP A 177 12.68 19.60 -7.90
N PHE A 178 12.88 20.17 -6.70
CA PHE A 178 13.17 21.60 -6.54
C PHE A 178 14.66 21.92 -6.49
N GLY A 179 15.48 21.02 -5.93
CA GLY A 179 16.91 21.26 -5.74
C GLY A 179 17.75 21.05 -7.00
N ALA A 180 17.42 20.06 -7.83
CA ALA A 180 18.22 19.79 -9.04
C ALA A 180 18.19 20.97 -10.04
N PRO A 181 17.04 21.59 -10.35
CA PRO A 181 17.02 22.80 -11.18
C PRO A 181 17.77 23.97 -10.57
N ALA A 182 17.69 24.16 -9.25
CA ALA A 182 18.40 25.24 -8.54
C ALA A 182 19.92 25.10 -8.59
N LEU A 183 20.42 23.87 -8.74
CA LEU A 183 21.84 23.55 -8.91
C LEU A 183 22.28 23.51 -10.38
N GLY A 184 21.38 23.82 -11.33
CA GLY A 184 21.66 23.75 -12.77
C GLY A 184 21.78 22.33 -13.32
N LEU A 185 21.34 21.31 -12.58
CA LEU A 185 21.30 19.92 -13.07
C LEU A 185 20.14 19.76 -14.05
N SER A 186 20.40 19.13 -15.20
CA SER A 186 19.39 18.92 -16.25
C SER A 186 19.24 17.45 -16.63
N PHE A 187 18.03 17.07 -17.03
CA PHE A 187 17.61 15.68 -17.32
C PHE A 187 17.57 15.36 -18.82
N GLN A 188 18.28 16.14 -19.62
CA GLN A 188 18.11 16.16 -21.07
C GLN A 188 18.71 14.92 -21.77
N THR A 189 19.56 14.14 -21.09
CA THR A 189 20.18 12.94 -21.66
C THR A 189 19.76 11.67 -20.90
N PRO A 190 19.65 10.52 -21.59
CA PRO A 190 19.32 9.24 -20.94
C PRO A 190 20.30 8.85 -19.82
N LEU A 191 21.59 9.17 -20.01
CA LEU A 191 22.61 8.91 -19.00
C LEU A 191 22.40 9.75 -17.74
N ALA A 192 22.12 11.06 -17.90
CA ALA A 192 21.83 11.94 -16.77
C ALA A 192 20.55 11.52 -16.04
N ALA A 193 19.50 11.15 -16.78
CA ALA A 193 18.27 10.64 -16.22
C ALA A 193 18.49 9.32 -15.43
N GLY A 194 19.28 8.40 -15.98
CA GLY A 194 19.63 7.13 -15.32
C GLY A 194 20.46 7.35 -14.05
N ALA A 195 21.48 8.22 -14.10
CA ALA A 195 22.29 8.56 -12.94
C ALA A 195 21.44 9.19 -11.83
N PHE A 196 20.50 10.07 -12.19
CA PHE A 196 19.59 10.69 -11.23
C PHE A 196 18.60 9.70 -10.62
N ALA A 197 18.03 8.80 -11.42
CA ALA A 197 17.14 7.74 -10.92
C ALA A 197 17.86 6.83 -9.91
N LEU A 198 19.11 6.46 -10.22
CA LEU A 198 19.96 5.68 -9.30
C LEU A 198 20.29 6.47 -8.03
N ALA A 199 20.62 7.76 -8.15
CA ALA A 199 20.87 8.63 -7.00
C ALA A 199 19.62 8.79 -6.12
N PHE A 200 18.46 9.02 -6.73
CA PHE A 200 17.17 9.11 -6.05
C PHE A 200 16.87 7.83 -5.26
N LEU A 201 17.03 6.67 -5.92
CA LEU A 201 16.82 5.37 -5.31
C LEU A 201 17.79 5.13 -4.15
N ALA A 202 19.08 5.42 -4.35
CA ALA A 202 20.11 5.24 -3.34
C ALA A 202 19.86 6.13 -2.10
N VAL A 203 19.60 7.42 -2.31
CA VAL A 203 19.30 8.37 -1.23
C VAL A 203 18.03 7.97 -0.48
N THR A 204 17.00 7.53 -1.20
CA THR A 204 15.76 7.03 -0.59
C THR A 204 16.00 5.80 0.27
N LEU A 205 16.70 4.78 -0.24
CA LEU A 205 16.95 3.54 0.49
C LEU A 205 17.86 3.74 1.70
N VAL A 206 18.93 4.54 1.55
CA VAL A 206 19.84 4.87 2.66
C VAL A 206 19.10 5.70 3.71
N GLY A 207 18.40 6.75 3.29
CA GLY A 207 17.60 7.59 4.19
C GLY A 207 16.53 6.78 4.92
N ALA A 208 15.83 5.88 4.23
CA ALA A 208 14.85 4.99 4.83
C ALA A 208 15.47 4.02 5.83
N ALA A 209 16.64 3.43 5.54
CA ALA A 209 17.33 2.55 6.48
C ALA A 209 17.77 3.28 7.76
N LEU A 210 18.24 4.53 7.63
CA LEU A 210 18.58 5.39 8.77
C LEU A 210 17.34 5.77 9.58
N ALA A 211 16.28 6.24 8.91
CA ALA A 211 15.02 6.59 9.55
C ALA A 211 14.41 5.38 10.28
N TYR A 212 14.42 4.21 9.66
CA TYR A 212 13.97 2.96 10.27
C TYR A 212 14.71 2.67 11.57
N ARG A 213 16.04 2.69 11.53
CA ARG A 213 16.89 2.32 12.68
C ARG A 213 16.81 3.34 13.82
N PHE A 214 16.79 4.63 13.51
CA PHE A 214 16.95 5.70 14.51
C PHE A 214 15.64 6.38 14.92
N VAL A 215 14.57 6.22 14.15
CA VAL A 215 13.27 6.86 14.43
C VAL A 215 12.19 5.80 14.60
N GLU A 216 11.98 4.95 13.60
CA GLU A 216 10.86 4.01 13.60
C GLU A 216 10.99 2.96 14.72
N VAL A 217 12.11 2.25 14.79
CA VAL A 217 12.34 1.19 15.80
C VAL A 217 12.30 1.76 17.24
N PRO A 218 12.95 2.89 17.56
CA PRO A 218 12.83 3.51 18.88
C PRO A 218 11.40 3.94 19.22
N ALA A 219 10.67 4.55 18.28
CA ALA A 219 9.29 4.98 18.50
C ALA A 219 8.35 3.78 18.75
N GLN A 220 8.50 2.69 18.01
CA GLN A 220 7.79 1.44 18.25
C GLN A 220 8.09 0.90 19.66
N GLY A 221 9.35 0.93 20.08
CA GLY A 221 9.77 0.49 21.41
C GLY A 221 9.16 1.33 22.55
N LEU A 222 9.06 2.65 22.38
CA LEU A 222 8.40 3.54 23.34
C LEU A 222 6.90 3.23 23.46
N GLY A 223 6.21 3.01 22.34
CA GLY A 223 4.79 2.66 22.33
C GLY A 223 4.48 1.36 23.09
N HIS A 224 5.27 0.30 22.86
CA HIS A 224 5.10 -0.97 23.56
C HIS A 224 5.29 -0.83 25.09
N ARG A 225 6.29 -0.06 25.53
CA ARG A 225 6.55 0.17 26.95
C ARG A 225 5.41 0.92 27.66
N SER A 226 4.75 1.84 26.97
CA SER A 226 3.63 2.61 27.53
C SER A 226 2.36 1.77 27.70
N ILE A 227 2.08 0.82 26.79
CA ILE A 227 0.91 -0.07 26.88
C ILE A 227 1.03 -1.06 28.05
N HIS A 228 2.24 -1.56 28.31
CA HIS A 228 2.49 -2.50 29.42
C HIS A 228 2.66 -1.82 30.79
N ARG A 229 2.69 -0.48 30.85
CA ARG A 229 2.69 0.32 32.09
C ARG A 229 1.32 0.93 32.42
N GLY A 230 0.24 0.39 31.86
CA GLY A 230 -1.13 0.75 32.26
C GLY A 230 -1.34 0.49 33.77
N PRO A 231 -2.18 1.30 34.45
CA PRO A 231 -2.29 1.26 35.91
C PRO A 231 -2.74 -0.12 36.37
N THR A 232 -1.93 -0.74 37.23
CA THR A 232 -2.38 -1.79 38.14
C THR A 232 -3.43 -1.18 39.06
N TYR A 233 -4.70 -1.37 38.73
CA TYR A 233 -5.80 -1.28 39.70
C TYR A 233 -5.97 -2.65 40.36
#